data_AF-A0A7J2KUU7-F1
#
_entry.id   AF-A0A7J2KUU7-F1
#
_cell.length_a   1.000
_cell.length_b   1.000
_cell.length_c   1.000
_cell.angle_alpha   90.00
_cell.angle_beta   90.00
_cell.angle_gamma   90.00
#
_symmetry.space_group_name_H-M   'P 1'
#
loop_
_entity.id
_entity.type
_entity.pdbx_description
1 polymer ?
#
loop_
_entity_poly.entity_id
_entity_poly.type
_entity_poly.pdbx_seq_one_letter_code
_entity_poly.pdbx_strand_id
1 'polypeptide(L)'
;MLYQSFYYYSAPIKIMLQSTYEAFARKRKELQNYVENLKSRTDFTVFRDEWREVEIEAKESIAGAEDGSVNHRKYKSLVLYALNATSVIYDGKLRMDGIADIDFLYPYRYVRDRLSLYMTILEIKTALKHIKNIDILMLDGSIYADLLAPRELYSLSMEGRNKILSYLPEIERSSNEVISKKIAREERLENEEIFFLEYIEYLYSISALL
;
A
#
# COMPACT_ATOMS: atom_id res chain seq x y z
N MET A 1 -27.71 -21.22 28.23
CA MET A 1 -26.85 -22.39 28.51
C MET A 1 -25.96 -22.62 27.29
N LEU A 2 -24.84 -21.89 27.17
CA LEU A 2 -23.86 -22.00 26.07
C LEU A 2 -22.43 -21.74 26.60
N TYR A 3 -22.02 -22.50 27.61
CA TYR A 3 -20.68 -22.43 28.22
C TYR A 3 -19.98 -23.80 28.11
N GLN A 4 -19.96 -24.39 26.91
CA GLN A 4 -19.37 -25.72 26.70
C GLN A 4 -18.54 -25.87 25.40
N SER A 5 -18.05 -24.79 24.80
CA SER A 5 -17.21 -24.87 23.59
C SER A 5 -15.70 -24.60 23.80
N PHE A 6 -15.26 -24.17 24.98
CA PHE A 6 -13.85 -23.79 25.18
C PHE A 6 -12.89 -24.96 25.45
N TYR A 7 -13.37 -26.13 25.86
CA TYR A 7 -12.48 -27.25 26.22
C TYR A 7 -11.98 -28.07 25.01
N TYR A 8 -12.71 -28.09 23.89
CA TYR A 8 -12.37 -28.91 22.72
C TYR A 8 -11.23 -28.34 21.84
N TYR A 9 -10.91 -27.04 21.95
CA TYR A 9 -9.87 -26.40 21.14
C TYR A 9 -8.45 -26.50 21.73
N SER A 10 -8.32 -26.90 22.99
CA SER A 10 -7.03 -26.88 23.70
C SER A 10 -6.08 -28.03 23.31
N ALA A 11 -6.62 -29.21 23.01
CA ALA A 11 -5.86 -30.38 22.57
C ALA A 11 -5.25 -30.23 21.16
N PRO A 12 -5.99 -29.81 20.12
CA PRO A 12 -5.42 -29.66 18.77
C PRO A 12 -4.35 -28.55 18.70
N ILE A 13 -4.49 -27.46 19.49
CA ILE A 13 -3.47 -26.41 19.57
C ILE A 13 -2.19 -26.93 20.24
N LYS A 14 -2.28 -27.73 21.31
CA LYS A 14 -1.12 -28.33 21.95
C LYS A 14 -0.37 -29.30 21.03
N ILE A 15 -1.10 -30.12 20.26
CA ILE A 15 -0.53 -31.05 19.28
C ILE A 15 0.14 -30.28 18.13
N MET A 16 -0.50 -29.22 17.61
CA MET A 16 0.07 -28.35 16.58
C MET A 16 1.35 -27.66 17.07
N LEU A 17 1.37 -27.13 18.29
CA LEU A 17 2.57 -26.51 18.86
C LEU A 17 3.70 -27.52 19.03
N GLN A 18 3.40 -28.68 19.63
CA GLN A 18 4.39 -29.73 19.85
C GLN A 18 5.01 -30.22 18.53
N SER A 19 4.18 -30.55 17.54
CA SER A 19 4.64 -30.97 16.21
C SER A 19 5.46 -29.90 15.49
N THR A 20 5.12 -28.61 15.66
CA THR A 20 5.90 -27.48 15.14
C THR A 20 7.27 -27.41 15.80
N TYR A 21 7.34 -27.53 17.13
CA TYR A 21 8.60 -27.55 17.88
C TYR A 21 9.48 -28.75 17.51
N GLU A 22 8.89 -29.93 17.36
CA GLU A 22 9.61 -31.15 16.95
C GLU A 22 10.14 -31.04 15.51
N ALA A 23 9.37 -30.43 14.59
CA ALA A 23 9.84 -30.13 13.24
C ALA A 23 11.01 -29.14 13.24
N PHE A 24 10.93 -28.08 14.04
CA PHE A 24 12.02 -27.12 14.21
C PHE A 24 13.27 -27.78 14.81
N ALA A 25 13.11 -28.57 15.86
CA ALA A 25 14.21 -29.27 16.51
C ALA A 25 14.95 -30.21 15.55
N ARG A 26 14.21 -30.95 14.71
CA ARG A 26 14.79 -31.82 13.67
C ARG A 26 15.61 -31.04 12.64
N LYS A 27 15.19 -29.84 12.27
CA LYS A 27 15.87 -28.98 11.29
C LYS A 27 16.88 -28.00 11.90
N ARG A 28 17.07 -27.99 13.23
CA ARG A 28 17.86 -26.97 13.93
C ARG A 28 19.26 -26.76 13.31
N LYS A 29 20.01 -27.84 13.07
CA LYS A 29 21.36 -27.76 12.49
C LYS A 29 21.35 -27.22 11.06
N GLU A 30 20.39 -27.64 10.24
CA GLU A 30 20.22 -27.16 8.86
C GLU A 30 19.91 -25.65 8.84
N LEU A 31 18.99 -25.20 9.68
CA LEU A 31 18.64 -23.79 9.82
C LEU A 31 19.81 -22.96 10.36
N GLN A 32 20.56 -23.47 11.33
CA GLN A 32 21.78 -22.81 11.82
C GLN A 32 22.83 -22.67 10.72
N ASN A 33 23.09 -23.74 9.97
CA ASN A 33 24.02 -23.70 8.84
C ASN A 33 23.55 -22.71 7.76
N TYR A 34 22.24 -22.64 7.49
CA TYR A 34 21.69 -21.66 6.56
C TYR A 34 21.95 -20.22 7.02
N VAL A 35 21.72 -19.92 8.30
CA VAL A 35 22.00 -18.59 8.88
C VAL A 35 23.48 -18.24 8.80
N GLU A 36 24.37 -19.16 9.16
CA GLU A 36 25.82 -18.92 9.09
C GLU A 36 26.30 -18.71 7.64
N ASN A 37 25.73 -19.46 6.69
CA ASN A 37 26.00 -19.26 5.27
C ASN A 37 25.48 -17.91 4.75
N LEU A 38 24.37 -17.39 5.27
CA LEU A 38 23.90 -16.05 4.90
C LEU A 38 24.86 -14.96 5.39
N LYS A 39 25.40 -15.10 6.61
CA LYS A 39 26.39 -14.16 7.16
C LYS A 39 27.69 -14.15 6.37
N SER A 40 28.15 -15.31 5.90
CA SER A 40 29.42 -15.43 5.16
C SER A 40 29.34 -14.99 3.70
N ARG A 41 28.12 -14.87 3.13
CA ARG A 41 27.91 -14.48 1.72
C ARG A 41 28.00 -12.98 1.47
N THR A 42 27.80 -12.16 2.49
CA THR A 42 27.72 -10.70 2.33
C THR A 42 28.92 -10.07 2.99
N ASP A 43 29.84 -9.54 2.18
CA ASP A 43 30.91 -8.70 2.70
C ASP A 43 30.36 -7.31 2.99
N PHE A 44 30.01 -7.06 4.25
CA PHE A 44 29.49 -5.76 4.67
C PHE A 44 30.55 -4.65 4.65
N THR A 45 31.84 -4.98 4.46
CA THR A 45 32.89 -3.95 4.35
C THR A 45 32.72 -3.08 3.12
N VAL A 46 32.12 -3.60 2.04
CA VAL A 46 31.80 -2.84 0.82
C VAL A 46 30.92 -1.62 1.13
N PHE A 47 29.95 -1.76 2.04
CA PHE A 47 29.07 -0.65 2.43
C PHE A 47 29.78 0.41 3.29
N ARG A 48 30.89 0.06 3.95
CA ARG A 48 31.66 1.02 4.76
C ARG A 48 32.32 2.06 3.86
N ASP A 49 32.85 1.64 2.72
CA ASP A 49 33.53 2.52 1.78
C ASP A 49 32.53 3.39 0.99
N GLU A 50 31.29 2.93 0.86
CA GLU A 50 30.19 3.69 0.23
C GLU A 50 29.46 4.62 1.21
N TRP A 51 29.55 4.38 2.52
CA TRP A 51 28.90 5.20 3.54
C TRP A 51 29.53 6.59 3.61
N ARG A 52 28.69 7.62 3.51
CA ARG A 52 29.13 9.01 3.63
C ARG A 52 28.44 9.62 4.85
N GLU A 53 29.24 10.01 5.83
CA GLU A 53 28.73 10.85 6.91
C GLU A 53 28.36 12.21 6.32
N VAL A 54 27.11 12.61 6.51
CA VAL A 54 26.59 13.89 6.06
C VAL A 54 25.98 14.58 7.27
N GLU A 55 26.54 15.73 7.63
CA GLU A 55 25.88 16.66 8.53
C GLU A 55 24.91 17.52 7.70
N ILE A 56 23.62 17.41 8.00
CA ILE A 56 22.59 18.19 7.32
C ILE A 56 22.36 19.45 8.16
N GLU A 57 22.72 20.61 7.60
CA GLU A 57 22.38 21.90 8.22
C GLU A 57 20.86 22.10 8.22
N ALA A 58 20.29 22.33 9.40
CA ALA A 58 18.87 22.63 9.53
C ALA A 58 18.56 23.99 8.89
N LYS A 59 17.55 24.01 8.00
CA LYS A 59 17.00 25.23 7.41
C LYS A 59 15.55 25.40 7.84
N GLU A 60 15.11 26.63 7.97
CA GLU A 60 13.69 26.92 8.14
C GLU A 60 12.95 26.52 6.86
N SER A 61 12.02 25.58 6.99
CA SER A 61 11.23 25.02 5.90
C SER A 61 9.84 24.68 6.40
N ILE A 62 8.84 24.83 5.53
CA ILE A 62 7.52 24.27 5.76
C ILE A 62 7.57 22.79 5.36
N ALA A 63 7.43 21.92 6.35
CA ALA A 63 7.49 20.48 6.14
C ALA A 63 6.08 19.87 6.16
N GLY A 64 5.83 18.95 5.22
CA GLY A 64 4.64 18.11 5.17
C GLY A 64 5.02 16.64 5.32
N ALA A 65 4.13 15.86 5.92
CA ALA A 65 4.21 14.40 5.96
C ALA A 65 2.83 13.81 5.67
N GLU A 66 2.79 12.72 4.91
CA GLU A 66 1.57 11.94 4.67
C GLU A 66 1.72 10.54 5.21
N ASP A 67 0.64 10.04 5.80
CA ASP A 67 0.47 8.63 6.12
C ASP A 67 -1.00 8.23 5.94
N GLY A 68 -1.21 6.99 5.55
CA GLY A 68 -2.52 6.41 5.30
C GLY A 68 -2.67 5.06 5.97
N SER A 69 -3.92 4.72 6.24
CA SER A 69 -4.26 3.45 6.84
C SER A 69 -5.45 2.83 6.16
N VAL A 70 -5.42 1.50 6.09
CA VAL A 70 -6.51 0.69 5.56
C VAL A 70 -6.95 -0.34 6.59
N ASN A 71 -8.26 -0.43 6.78
CA ASN A 71 -8.89 -1.56 7.44
C ASN A 71 -9.93 -2.19 6.50
N HIS A 72 -10.06 -3.51 6.54
CA HIS A 72 -11.05 -4.19 5.71
C HIS A 72 -11.57 -5.47 6.34
N ARG A 73 -12.82 -5.81 6.01
CA ARG A 73 -13.47 -7.06 6.40
C ARG A 73 -14.00 -7.79 5.17
N LYS A 74 -13.54 -9.03 5.02
CA LYS A 74 -13.96 -9.91 3.92
C LYS A 74 -15.23 -10.66 4.31
N TYR A 75 -16.22 -10.61 3.43
CA TYR A 75 -17.37 -11.50 3.38
C TYR A 75 -17.21 -12.45 2.17
N LYS A 76 -18.17 -13.34 1.93
CA LYS A 76 -18.06 -14.37 0.87
C LYS A 76 -17.61 -13.81 -0.49
N SER A 77 -18.24 -12.75 -0.96
CA SER A 77 -17.99 -12.14 -2.28
C SER A 77 -17.89 -10.61 -2.23
N LEU A 78 -17.71 -10.04 -1.03
CA LEU A 78 -17.72 -8.60 -0.79
C LEU A 78 -16.58 -8.28 0.19
N VAL A 79 -15.88 -7.17 -0.03
CA VAL A 79 -14.93 -6.63 0.96
C VAL A 79 -15.45 -5.26 1.36
N LEU A 80 -15.83 -5.09 2.61
CA LEU A 80 -16.04 -3.75 3.17
C LEU A 80 -14.67 -3.21 3.58
N TYR A 81 -14.29 -2.03 3.12
CA TYR A 81 -13.07 -1.36 3.55
C TYR A 81 -13.36 0.02 4.13
N ALA A 82 -12.39 0.50 4.91
CA ALA A 82 -12.29 1.87 5.36
C ALA A 82 -10.84 2.31 5.19
N LEU A 83 -10.65 3.42 4.48
CA LEU A 83 -9.38 4.08 4.22
C LEU A 83 -9.40 5.44 4.90
N ASN A 84 -8.24 5.85 5.37
CA ASN A 84 -7.99 7.21 5.81
C ASN A 84 -6.57 7.61 5.39
N ALA A 85 -6.41 8.83 4.91
CA ALA A 85 -5.12 9.46 4.69
C ALA A 85 -5.09 10.80 5.40
N THR A 86 -3.94 11.15 5.98
CA THR A 86 -3.77 12.37 6.77
C THR A 86 -2.46 13.07 6.41
N SER A 87 -2.59 14.36 6.07
CA SER A 87 -1.51 15.32 5.94
C SER A 87 -1.19 15.93 7.28
N VAL A 88 0.08 15.96 7.65
CA VAL A 88 0.61 16.70 8.78
C VAL A 88 1.55 17.78 8.27
N ILE A 89 1.27 19.05 8.57
CA ILE A 89 2.03 20.20 8.08
C ILE A 89 2.59 20.96 9.27
N TYR A 90 3.87 21.33 9.17
CA TYR A 90 4.55 22.17 10.14
C TYR A 90 5.11 23.43 9.47
N ASP A 91 4.54 24.58 9.80
CA ASP A 91 4.95 25.92 9.35
C ASP A 91 5.35 26.83 10.53
N GLY A 92 5.83 26.21 11.62
CA GLY A 92 5.94 26.82 12.95
C GLY A 92 4.74 26.50 13.84
N LYS A 93 3.63 26.00 13.27
CA LYS A 93 2.54 25.33 14.00
C LYS A 93 2.17 24.03 13.31
N LEU A 94 1.73 23.06 14.10
CA LEU A 94 1.23 21.80 13.59
C LEU A 94 -0.20 21.96 13.07
N ARG A 95 -0.45 21.58 11.83
CA ARG A 95 -1.78 21.53 11.19
C ARG A 95 -2.00 20.14 10.61
N MET A 96 -3.25 19.68 10.61
CA MET A 96 -3.64 18.38 10.07
C MET A 96 -4.85 18.52 9.18
N ASP A 97 -4.88 17.78 8.08
CA ASP A 97 -6.04 17.62 7.19
C ASP A 97 -6.12 16.15 6.75
N GLY A 98 -7.32 15.66 6.45
CA GLY A 98 -7.48 14.25 6.13
C GLY A 98 -8.62 13.98 5.17
N ILE A 99 -8.53 12.82 4.51
CA ILE A 99 -9.57 12.27 3.64
C ILE A 99 -9.86 10.85 4.10
N ALA A 100 -11.14 10.49 4.12
CA ALA A 100 -11.57 9.14 4.43
C ALA A 100 -12.44 8.60 3.30
N ASP A 101 -12.33 7.30 3.05
CA ASP A 101 -13.16 6.60 2.09
C ASP A 101 -13.62 5.26 2.66
N ILE A 102 -14.94 5.03 2.63
CA ILE A 102 -15.56 3.81 3.15
C ILE A 102 -16.48 3.26 2.06
N ASP A 103 -16.19 2.04 1.60
CA ASP A 103 -16.95 1.45 0.51
C ASP A 103 -16.77 -0.07 0.46
N PHE A 104 -17.47 -0.71 -0.48
CA PHE A 104 -17.25 -2.10 -0.86
C PHE A 104 -16.23 -2.21 -2.01
N LEU A 105 -15.20 -3.02 -1.88
CA LEU A 105 -14.34 -3.32 -3.03
C LEU A 105 -15.13 -4.14 -4.05
N TYR A 106 -15.20 -3.63 -5.29
CA TYR A 106 -15.81 -4.31 -6.42
C TYR A 106 -14.84 -4.30 -7.61
N PRO A 107 -14.60 -5.43 -8.28
CA PRO A 107 -14.96 -6.81 -7.93
C PRO A 107 -14.07 -7.40 -6.80
N TYR A 108 -14.46 -8.57 -6.25
CA TYR A 108 -13.66 -9.31 -5.24
C TYR A 108 -12.43 -9.96 -5.89
N ARG A 109 -11.44 -9.16 -6.29
CA ARG A 109 -10.17 -9.62 -6.88
C ARG A 109 -9.04 -8.68 -6.49
N TYR A 110 -7.83 -9.23 -6.35
CA TYR A 110 -6.62 -8.48 -5.97
C TYR A 110 -6.82 -7.58 -4.74
N VAL A 111 -7.56 -8.09 -3.75
CA VAL A 111 -8.06 -7.28 -2.62
C VAL A 111 -6.94 -6.52 -1.92
N ARG A 112 -5.81 -7.19 -1.63
CA ARG A 112 -4.71 -6.55 -0.92
C ARG A 112 -4.07 -5.45 -1.77
N ASP A 113 -3.77 -5.77 -3.03
CA ASP A 113 -3.04 -4.88 -3.93
C ASP A 113 -3.87 -3.65 -4.28
N ARG A 114 -5.16 -3.83 -4.58
CA ARG A 114 -6.09 -2.72 -4.86
C ARG A 114 -6.33 -1.83 -3.65
N LEU A 115 -6.49 -2.41 -2.46
CA LEU A 115 -6.63 -1.62 -1.23
C LEU A 115 -5.35 -0.85 -0.89
N SER A 116 -4.17 -1.45 -1.13
CA SER A 116 -2.89 -0.75 -1.01
C SER A 116 -2.84 0.42 -1.99
N LEU A 117 -3.23 0.20 -3.25
CA LEU A 117 -3.24 1.23 -4.28
C LEU A 117 -4.22 2.37 -3.96
N TYR A 118 -5.41 2.05 -3.45
CA TYR A 118 -6.39 3.06 -3.01
C TYR A 118 -5.85 3.91 -1.87
N MET A 119 -5.18 3.29 -0.90
CA MET A 119 -4.56 3.98 0.23
C MET A 119 -3.49 4.96 -0.27
N THR A 120 -2.58 4.51 -1.13
CA THR A 120 -1.53 5.35 -1.71
C THR A 120 -2.09 6.48 -2.57
N ILE A 121 -3.13 6.23 -3.38
CA ILE A 121 -3.83 7.29 -4.12
C ILE A 121 -4.39 8.34 -3.15
N LEU A 122 -5.00 7.90 -2.05
CA LEU A 122 -5.61 8.79 -1.07
C LEU A 122 -4.57 9.62 -0.32
N GLU A 123 -3.43 9.03 0.06
CA GLU A 123 -2.26 9.73 0.63
C GLU A 123 -1.78 10.85 -0.30
N ILE A 124 -1.51 10.51 -1.56
CA ILE A 124 -1.05 11.47 -2.55
C ILE A 124 -2.06 12.61 -2.74
N LYS A 125 -3.35 12.26 -2.89
CA LYS A 125 -4.41 13.26 -3.06
C LYS A 125 -4.58 14.16 -1.84
N THR A 126 -4.35 13.64 -0.64
CA THR A 126 -4.35 14.44 0.58
C THR A 126 -3.18 15.43 0.58
N ALA A 127 -1.97 14.98 0.22
CA ALA A 127 -0.80 15.84 0.01
C ALA A 127 -1.01 16.94 -1.04
N LEU A 128 -1.62 16.61 -2.18
CA LEU A 128 -1.84 17.55 -3.29
C LEU A 128 -2.65 18.79 -2.91
N LYS A 129 -3.48 18.71 -1.86
CA LYS A 129 -4.20 19.88 -1.33
C LYS A 129 -3.27 20.96 -0.79
N HIS A 130 -2.10 20.55 -0.30
CA HIS A 130 -1.19 21.40 0.46
C HIS A 130 0.16 21.61 -0.23
N ILE A 131 0.45 20.86 -1.30
CA ILE A 131 1.75 20.83 -1.99
C ILE A 131 2.30 22.21 -2.36
N LYS A 132 1.44 23.16 -2.73
CA LYS A 132 1.84 24.53 -3.10
C LYS A 132 2.44 25.35 -1.95
N ASN A 133 2.25 24.91 -0.71
CA ASN A 133 2.66 25.62 0.51
C ASN A 133 3.71 24.84 1.31
N ILE A 134 4.28 23.76 0.74
CA ILE A 134 5.21 22.86 1.42
C ILE A 134 6.55 22.90 0.67
N ASP A 135 7.65 23.08 1.41
CA ASP A 135 9.01 23.04 0.85
C ASP A 135 9.53 21.60 0.77
N ILE A 136 9.16 20.77 1.75
CA ILE A 136 9.60 19.37 1.84
C ILE A 136 8.38 18.49 2.19
N LEU A 137 8.03 17.58 1.29
CA LEU A 137 6.99 16.58 1.53
C LEU A 137 7.64 15.21 1.78
N MET A 138 7.26 14.58 2.89
CA MET A 138 7.63 13.20 3.22
C MET A 138 6.43 12.30 2.96
N LEU A 139 6.62 11.29 2.11
CA LEU A 139 5.62 10.26 1.84
C LEU A 139 6.09 8.97 2.50
N ASP A 140 5.19 8.28 3.21
CA ASP A 140 5.48 6.92 3.67
C ASP A 140 5.47 5.95 2.47
N GLY A 141 6.51 5.13 2.34
CA GLY A 141 6.66 4.17 1.26
C GLY A 141 7.70 4.52 0.19
N SER A 142 7.67 3.78 -0.91
CA SER A 142 8.67 3.86 -1.98
C SER A 142 7.98 3.99 -3.33
N ILE A 143 8.11 5.17 -3.94
CA ILE A 143 7.66 5.43 -5.31
C ILE A 143 8.16 4.34 -6.27
N TYR A 144 9.41 3.88 -6.11
CA TYR A 144 9.98 2.84 -6.95
C TYR A 144 9.29 1.48 -6.77
N ALA A 145 9.00 1.07 -5.53
CA ALA A 145 8.29 -0.18 -5.26
C ALA A 145 6.88 -0.16 -5.86
N ASP A 146 6.20 0.99 -5.75
CA ASP A 146 4.83 1.17 -6.19
C ASP A 146 4.71 1.27 -7.73
N LEU A 147 5.71 1.86 -8.40
CA LEU A 147 5.81 1.83 -9.88
C LEU A 147 6.04 0.41 -10.44
N LEU A 148 6.65 -0.49 -9.66
CA LEU A 148 6.88 -1.89 -10.06
C LEU A 148 5.74 -2.84 -9.66
N ALA A 149 4.76 -2.37 -8.90
CA ALA A 149 3.64 -3.16 -8.40
C ALA A 149 2.75 -3.80 -9.49
N PRO A 150 2.50 -3.19 -10.67
CA PRO A 150 1.57 -3.78 -11.64
C PRO A 150 2.28 -4.81 -12.52
N ARG A 151 2.39 -6.04 -12.00
CA ARG A 151 2.99 -7.15 -12.77
C ARG A 151 2.04 -7.80 -13.77
N GLU A 152 0.73 -7.54 -13.66
CA GLU A 152 -0.31 -8.24 -14.46
C GLU A 152 -1.05 -7.35 -15.49
N LEU A 153 -0.64 -6.10 -15.73
CA LEU A 153 -1.26 -5.21 -16.73
C LEU A 153 -1.09 -5.66 -18.19
N TYR A 154 -0.28 -6.69 -18.42
CA TYR A 154 0.09 -7.14 -19.77
C TYR A 154 -1.04 -7.86 -20.51
N SER A 155 -2.15 -8.21 -19.85
CA SER A 155 -3.27 -8.95 -20.45
C SER A 155 -4.26 -8.08 -21.24
N LEU A 156 -4.27 -6.75 -21.04
CA LEU A 156 -5.19 -5.84 -21.74
C LEU A 156 -4.77 -5.61 -23.20
N SER A 157 -5.73 -5.75 -24.12
CA SER A 157 -5.58 -5.39 -25.53
C SER A 157 -5.35 -3.89 -25.70
N MET A 158 -4.82 -3.47 -26.85
CA MET A 158 -4.63 -2.06 -27.16
C MET A 158 -5.95 -1.27 -27.13
N GLU A 159 -7.03 -1.89 -27.62
CA GLU A 159 -8.37 -1.31 -27.57
C GLU A 159 -8.86 -1.11 -26.13
N GLY A 160 -8.69 -2.12 -25.27
CA GLY A 160 -9.00 -2.02 -23.85
C GLY A 160 -8.21 -0.92 -23.16
N ARG A 161 -6.90 -0.78 -23.45
CA ARG A 161 -6.07 0.31 -22.91
C ARG A 161 -6.57 1.68 -23.35
N ASN A 162 -6.88 1.85 -24.65
CA ASN A 162 -7.38 3.12 -25.18
C ASN A 162 -8.74 3.50 -24.58
N LYS A 163 -9.62 2.52 -24.39
CA LYS A 163 -10.89 2.73 -23.66
C LYS A 163 -10.62 3.26 -22.26
N ILE A 164 -9.72 2.64 -21.50
CA ILE A 164 -9.42 3.09 -20.13
C ILE A 164 -8.75 4.47 -20.08
N LEU A 165 -7.82 4.75 -21.00
CA LEU A 165 -7.18 6.06 -21.10
C LEU A 165 -8.17 7.18 -21.45
N SER A 166 -9.32 6.86 -22.04
CA SER A 166 -10.36 7.86 -22.33
C SER A 166 -10.97 8.48 -21.05
N TYR A 167 -10.84 7.83 -19.90
CA TYR A 167 -11.30 8.33 -18.60
C TYR A 167 -10.29 9.24 -17.88
N LEU A 168 -9.09 9.45 -18.44
CA LEU A 168 -8.07 10.32 -17.84
C LEU A 168 -8.58 11.73 -17.50
N PRO A 169 -9.40 12.41 -18.33
CA PRO A 169 -9.93 13.73 -17.99
C PRO A 169 -10.84 13.74 -16.74
N GLU A 170 -11.47 12.62 -16.40
CA GLU A 170 -12.27 12.50 -15.17
C GLU A 170 -11.38 12.30 -13.95
N ILE A 171 -10.31 11.51 -14.11
CA ILE A 171 -9.26 11.35 -13.10
C ILE A 171 -8.62 12.70 -12.76
N GLU A 172 -8.27 13.49 -13.77
CA GLU A 172 -7.66 14.81 -13.63
C GLU A 172 -8.51 15.81 -12.83
N ARG A 173 -9.84 15.67 -12.86
CA ARG A 173 -10.76 16.55 -12.16
C ARG A 173 -11.02 16.11 -10.71
N SER A 174 -10.61 14.90 -10.33
CA SER A 174 -10.86 14.35 -9.00
C SER A 174 -9.71 14.65 -8.04
N SER A 175 -9.99 15.41 -6.98
CA SER A 175 -8.98 15.79 -5.99
C SER A 175 -9.09 15.08 -4.65
N ASN A 176 -10.27 14.56 -4.26
CA ASN A 176 -10.54 14.15 -2.87
C ASN A 176 -11.11 12.75 -2.72
N GLU A 177 -11.03 11.91 -3.74
CA GLU A 177 -11.52 10.54 -3.72
C GLU A 177 -10.74 9.68 -4.70
N VAL A 178 -10.80 8.36 -4.53
CA VAL A 178 -10.36 7.41 -5.55
C VAL A 178 -11.46 7.28 -6.59
N ILE A 179 -11.37 8.00 -7.71
CA ILE A 179 -12.49 8.11 -8.68
C ILE A 179 -12.59 6.88 -9.58
N SER A 180 -11.49 6.17 -9.82
CA SER A 180 -11.44 4.95 -10.62
C SER A 180 -12.45 3.91 -10.17
N LYS A 181 -12.71 3.77 -8.86
CA LYS A 181 -13.71 2.84 -8.32
C LYS A 181 -15.14 3.18 -8.75
N LYS A 182 -15.45 4.46 -8.91
CA LYS A 182 -16.77 4.95 -9.31
C LYS A 182 -16.98 4.70 -10.79
N ILE A 183 -16.03 5.12 -11.61
CA ILE A 183 -15.99 4.88 -13.06
C ILE A 183 -16.12 3.38 -13.35
N ALA A 184 -15.33 2.55 -12.66
CA ALA A 184 -15.37 1.09 -12.78
C ALA A 184 -16.78 0.48 -12.59
N ARG A 185 -17.55 1.01 -11.64
CA ARG A 185 -18.92 0.53 -11.36
C ARG A 185 -19.92 1.05 -12.38
N GLU A 186 -19.84 2.33 -12.73
CA GLU A 186 -20.75 2.98 -13.67
C GLU A 186 -20.63 2.38 -15.07
N GLU A 187 -19.38 2.17 -15.51
CA GLU A 187 -19.03 1.62 -16.82
C GLU A 187 -18.99 0.09 -16.85
N ARG A 188 -19.24 -0.56 -15.70
CA ARG A 188 -19.25 -2.03 -15.52
C ARG A 188 -18.00 -2.69 -16.11
N LEU A 189 -16.84 -2.13 -15.77
CA LEU A 189 -15.55 -2.60 -16.26
C LEU A 189 -15.22 -4.01 -15.73
N GLU A 190 -14.39 -4.73 -16.49
CA GLU A 190 -13.88 -6.05 -16.10
C GLU A 190 -12.63 -5.96 -15.22
N ASN A 191 -12.22 -7.07 -14.58
CA ASN A 191 -11.15 -7.07 -13.57
C ASN A 191 -9.85 -6.39 -14.03
N GLU A 192 -9.37 -6.72 -15.22
CA GLU A 192 -8.11 -6.22 -15.78
C GLU A 192 -8.23 -4.72 -16.12
N GLU A 193 -9.38 -4.31 -16.69
CA GLU A 193 -9.71 -2.92 -16.99
C GLU A 193 -9.73 -2.06 -15.72
N ILE A 194 -10.35 -2.56 -14.66
CA ILE A 194 -10.43 -1.88 -13.36
C ILE A 194 -9.04 -1.70 -12.77
N PHE A 195 -8.24 -2.76 -12.72
CA PHE A 195 -6.91 -2.66 -12.15
C PHE A 195 -6.01 -1.70 -12.95
N PHE A 196 -6.16 -1.67 -14.27
CA PHE A 196 -5.46 -0.70 -15.11
C PHE A 196 -5.92 0.73 -14.84
N LEU A 197 -7.23 0.97 -14.74
CA LEU A 197 -7.78 2.30 -14.44
C LEU A 197 -7.29 2.84 -13.09
N GLU A 198 -7.27 1.99 -12.07
CA GLU A 198 -6.76 2.35 -10.74
C GLU A 198 -5.27 2.68 -10.78
N TYR A 199 -4.50 1.92 -11.56
CA TYR A 199 -3.08 2.20 -11.73
C TYR A 199 -2.84 3.51 -12.49
N ILE A 200 -3.66 3.82 -13.51
CA ILE A 200 -3.60 5.12 -14.21
C ILE A 200 -3.91 6.27 -13.24
N GLU A 201 -4.89 6.12 -12.36
CA GLU A 201 -5.18 7.14 -11.34
C GLU A 201 -4.00 7.33 -10.38
N TYR A 202 -3.36 6.25 -9.95
CA TYR A 202 -2.13 6.33 -9.15
C TYR A 202 -0.99 7.03 -9.90
N LEU A 203 -0.71 6.66 -11.15
CA LEU A 203 0.33 7.29 -11.96
C LEU A 203 0.07 8.78 -12.16
N TYR A 204 -1.17 9.15 -12.44
CA TYR A 204 -1.57 10.54 -12.54
C TYR A 204 -1.34 11.29 -11.22
N SER A 205 -1.78 10.70 -10.10
CA SER A 205 -1.62 11.29 -8.77
C SER A 205 -0.16 11.56 -8.45
N ILE A 206 0.75 10.62 -8.75
CA ILE A 206 2.20 10.84 -8.62
C ILE A 206 2.69 11.94 -9.55
N SER A 207 2.27 11.93 -10.81
CA SER A 207 2.71 12.95 -11.77
C SER A 207 2.32 14.36 -11.34
N ALA A 208 1.24 14.51 -10.57
CA ALA A 208 0.81 15.79 -10.02
C ALA A 208 1.64 16.26 -8.80
N LEU A 209 2.42 15.36 -8.17
CA LEU A 209 3.34 15.71 -7.08
C LEU A 209 4.72 16.18 -7.56
N LEU A 210 5.09 15.85 -8.81
CA LEU A 210 6.40 16.15 -9.42
C LEU A 210 6.36 17.45 -10.24
#